data_AF-A0A131YCS6-F1
#
_entry.id   AF-A0A131YCS6-F1
#
_cell.length_a   1.000
_cell.length_b   1.000
_cell.length_c   1.000
_cell.angle_alpha   90.00
_cell.angle_beta   90.00
_cell.angle_gamma   90.00
#
_symmetry.space_group_name_H-M   'P 1'
#
loop_
_entity.id
_entity.type
_entity.pdbx_description
1 polymer ?
#
loop_
_entity_poly.entity_id
_entity_poly.type
_entity_poly.pdbx_seq_one_letter_code
_entity_poly.pdbx_strand_id
1 'polypeptide(L)'
;MRTLKKSVLASRVSHLDWTNALYSFLLAYWATTHGSTGKSPFELLFGRPMKNLLPTLTPRTTLHTPKLDKMILKEKRTTGNTLTPEDTRVTTSCVLDNKFSSCYDPHPYIALRSQHPETEYQFVVTQVSSKMRAPFK
;
A
#
# COMPACT_ATOMS: atom_id res chain seq x y z
N MET A 1 -0.63 3.08 -10.92
CA MET A 1 0.25 4.23 -11.25
C MET A 1 -0.46 5.54 -10.90
N ARG A 2 0.07 6.31 -9.94
CA ARG A 2 -0.50 7.60 -9.51
C ARG A 2 0.29 8.83 -10.02
N THR A 3 1.30 8.63 -10.88
CA THR A 3 2.35 9.63 -11.19
C THR A 3 2.13 10.42 -12.48
N LEU A 4 1.62 9.81 -13.55
CA LEU A 4 1.42 10.51 -14.83
C LEU A 4 0.39 11.65 -14.71
N LYS A 5 -0.78 11.36 -14.12
CA LYS A 5 -1.81 12.38 -13.86
C LYS A 5 -1.26 13.55 -13.06
N LYS A 6 -0.42 13.29 -12.05
CA LYS A 6 0.21 14.33 -11.23
C LYS A 6 1.18 15.18 -12.04
N SER A 7 1.98 14.58 -12.92
CA SER A 7 2.92 15.31 -13.79
C SER A 7 2.17 16.28 -14.71
N VAL A 8 1.09 15.81 -15.37
CA VAL A 8 0.27 16.67 -16.24
C VAL A 8 -0.41 17.79 -15.43
N LEU A 9 -0.97 17.48 -14.27
CA LEU A 9 -1.60 18.49 -13.41
C LEU A 9 -0.59 19.52 -12.89
N ALA A 10 0.61 19.09 -12.51
CA ALA A 10 1.68 19.99 -12.07
C ALA A 10 2.08 20.96 -13.19
N SER A 11 2.24 20.48 -14.43
CA SER A 11 2.55 21.36 -15.57
C SER A 11 1.46 22.40 -15.82
N ARG A 12 0.19 22.02 -15.69
CA ARG A 12 -0.94 22.96 -15.81
C ARG A 12 -0.90 24.05 -14.74
N VAL A 13 -0.62 23.69 -13.48
CA VAL A 13 -0.52 24.65 -12.36
C VAL A 13 0.69 25.57 -12.54
N SER A 14 1.80 25.05 -13.03
CA SER A 14 3.03 25.80 -13.25
C SER A 14 3.10 26.53 -14.60
N HIS A 15 1.98 26.58 -15.35
CA HIS A 15 1.88 27.21 -16.67
C HIS A 15 2.94 26.75 -17.69
N LEU A 16 3.39 25.49 -17.58
CA LEU A 16 4.27 24.86 -18.55
C LEU A 16 3.47 24.07 -19.59
N ASP A 17 4.08 23.84 -20.75
CA ASP A 17 3.49 22.96 -21.76
C ASP A 17 3.41 21.52 -21.23
N TRP A 18 2.18 21.05 -21.06
CA TRP A 18 1.88 19.74 -20.51
C TRP A 18 2.27 18.61 -21.48
N THR A 19 2.33 18.87 -22.78
CA THR A 19 2.72 17.87 -23.77
C THR A 19 4.19 17.51 -23.61
N ASN A 20 5.06 18.52 -23.45
CA ASN A 20 6.48 18.33 -23.21
C ASN A 20 6.73 17.58 -21.89
N ALA A 21 6.02 17.94 -20.82
CA ALA A 21 6.11 17.22 -19.56
C ALA A 21 5.68 15.74 -19.67
N LEU A 22 4.64 15.46 -20.46
CA LEU A 22 4.19 14.10 -20.75
C LEU A 22 5.25 13.32 -21.54
N TYR A 23 5.81 13.90 -22.60
CA TYR A 23 6.88 13.27 -23.39
C TYR A 23 8.11 12.99 -22.54
N SER A 24 8.52 13.94 -21.71
CA SER A 24 9.63 13.78 -20.75
C SER A 24 9.36 12.63 -19.77
N PHE A 25 8.15 12.57 -19.21
CA PHE A 25 7.75 11.47 -18.32
C PHE A 25 7.80 10.10 -19.03
N LEU A 26 7.26 10.01 -20.25
CA LEU A 26 7.25 8.76 -21.02
C LEU A 26 8.66 8.31 -21.39
N LEU A 27 9.52 9.25 -21.81
CA LEU A 27 10.92 8.97 -22.13
C LEU A 27 11.66 8.40 -20.91
N ALA A 28 11.50 9.03 -19.74
CA ALA A 28 12.10 8.54 -18.51
C ALA A 28 11.56 7.16 -18.11
N TYR A 29 10.26 6.93 -18.27
CA TYR A 29 9.64 5.64 -18.00
C TYR A 29 10.17 4.53 -18.93
N TRP A 30 10.33 4.81 -20.23
CA TRP A 30 10.89 3.89 -21.22
C TRP A 30 12.37 3.57 -20.99
N ALA A 31 13.13 4.53 -20.48
CA ALA A 31 14.55 4.35 -20.16
C ALA A 31 14.80 3.59 -18.85
N THR A 32 13.89 3.67 -17.88
CA THR A 32 14.12 3.13 -16.52
C THR A 32 13.83 1.63 -16.46
N THR A 33 14.77 0.86 -15.91
CA THR A 33 14.59 -0.58 -15.69
C THR A 33 13.60 -0.85 -14.56
N HIS A 34 12.72 -1.83 -14.76
CA HIS A 34 11.75 -2.22 -13.73
C HIS A 34 12.37 -3.23 -12.76
N GLY A 35 12.19 -3.04 -11.45
CA GLY A 35 12.86 -3.85 -10.42
C GLY A 35 12.51 -5.34 -10.41
N SER A 36 11.32 -5.74 -10.88
CA SER A 36 10.95 -7.16 -11.00
C SER A 36 11.49 -7.81 -12.26
N THR A 37 11.55 -7.07 -13.36
CA THR A 37 11.85 -7.61 -14.70
C THR A 37 13.32 -7.43 -15.06
N GLY A 38 14.03 -6.50 -14.40
CA GLY A 38 15.42 -6.14 -14.70
C GLY A 38 15.62 -5.37 -16.00
N LYS A 39 14.61 -5.34 -16.88
CA LYS A 39 14.63 -4.70 -18.20
C LYS A 39 13.77 -3.43 -18.21
N SER A 40 14.08 -2.52 -19.13
CA SER A 40 13.23 -1.34 -19.36
C SER A 40 12.05 -1.65 -20.29
N PRO A 41 10.94 -0.89 -20.23
CA PRO A 41 9.83 -1.07 -21.16
C PRO A 41 10.25 -0.97 -22.64
N PHE A 42 11.19 -0.08 -22.97
CA PHE A 42 11.72 0.05 -24.33
C PHE A 42 12.44 -1.23 -24.78
N GLU A 43 13.27 -1.81 -23.90
CA GLU A 43 14.00 -3.03 -24.21
C GLU A 43 13.07 -4.22 -24.43
N LEU A 44 11.97 -4.30 -23.67
CA LEU A 44 10.96 -5.33 -23.84
C LEU A 44 10.20 -5.21 -25.17
N LEU A 45 9.96 -3.98 -25.64
CA LEU A 45 9.23 -3.72 -26.89
C LEU A 45 10.10 -3.89 -28.14
N PHE A 46 11.35 -3.41 -28.09
CA PHE A 46 12.21 -3.32 -29.27
C PHE A 46 13.35 -4.32 -29.27
N GLY A 47 13.51 -5.13 -28.22
CA GLY A 47 14.56 -6.13 -28.10
C GLY A 47 15.98 -5.56 -28.05
N ARG A 48 16.14 -4.26 -27.83
CA ARG A 48 17.42 -3.56 -27.79
C ARG A 48 17.43 -2.49 -26.68
N PRO A 49 18.59 -2.20 -26.06
CA PRO A 49 18.67 -1.15 -25.05
C PRO A 49 18.41 0.23 -25.68
N MET A 50 17.74 1.11 -24.94
CA MET A 50 17.52 2.49 -25.36
C MET A 50 18.86 3.24 -25.34
N LYS A 51 19.14 4.00 -26.41
CA LYS A 51 20.33 4.87 -26.48
C LYS A 51 20.04 6.13 -25.67
N ASN A 52 20.65 6.23 -24.49
CA ASN A 52 20.46 7.37 -23.59
C ASN A 52 21.70 8.28 -23.66
N LEU A 53 21.54 9.55 -23.30
CA LEU A 53 22.66 10.51 -23.23
C LEU A 53 23.66 10.20 -22.10
N LEU A 54 23.28 9.33 -21.17
CA LEU A 54 24.15 8.93 -20.06
C LEU A 54 25.23 7.99 -20.61
N PRO A 55 26.52 8.26 -20.37
CA PRO A 55 27.56 7.29 -20.65
C PRO A 55 27.24 6.00 -19.89
N THR A 56 27.37 4.85 -20.56
CA THR A 56 27.16 3.54 -19.93
C THR A 56 28.13 3.41 -18.77
N LEU A 57 27.68 3.74 -17.56
CA LEU A 57 28.42 3.45 -16.36
C LEU A 57 28.41 1.92 -16.24
N THR A 58 29.52 1.28 -16.60
CA THR A 58 29.76 -0.12 -16.29
C THR A 58 29.47 -0.28 -14.80
N PRO A 59 28.51 -1.13 -14.39
CA PRO A 59 28.14 -1.23 -12.99
C PRO A 59 29.38 -1.62 -12.21
N ARG A 60 29.87 -0.69 -11.37
CA ARG A 60 30.93 -1.00 -10.41
C ARG A 60 30.35 -2.05 -9.49
N THR A 61 30.95 -3.23 -9.44
CA THR A 61 30.60 -4.32 -8.53
C THR A 61 30.88 -3.88 -7.10
N THR A 62 30.03 -3.02 -6.52
CA THR A 62 30.03 -2.75 -5.09
C THR A 62 28.86 -3.49 -4.49
N LEU A 63 29.20 -4.48 -3.66
CA LEU A 63 28.32 -5.37 -2.90
C LEU A 63 27.53 -4.62 -1.81
N HIS A 64 26.76 -3.59 -2.17
CA HIS A 64 25.83 -2.94 -1.25
C HIS A 64 24.41 -3.12 -1.77
N THR A 65 23.75 -4.15 -1.26
CA THR A 65 22.39 -4.51 -1.65
C THR A 65 21.35 -3.79 -0.78
N PRO A 66 20.61 -2.78 -1.28
CA PRO A 66 19.45 -2.20 -0.58
C PRO A 66 18.27 -3.17 -0.42
N LYS A 67 18.46 -4.45 -0.81
CA LYS A 67 17.49 -5.54 -0.63
C LYS A 67 17.37 -5.95 0.83
N LEU A 68 18.46 -5.95 1.61
CA LEU A 68 18.45 -6.37 3.01
C LEU A 68 17.57 -5.44 3.86
N ASP A 69 17.72 -4.13 3.74
CA ASP A 69 16.93 -3.16 4.53
C ASP A 69 15.42 -3.23 4.23
N LYS A 70 15.04 -3.49 2.97
CA LYS A 70 13.64 -3.68 2.57
C LYS A 70 13.06 -4.99 3.09
N MET A 71 13.89 -6.03 3.19
CA MET A 71 13.49 -7.35 3.71
C MET A 71 13.21 -7.26 5.23
N ILE A 72 14.09 -6.57 5.97
CA ILE A 72 13.96 -6.32 7.41
C ILE A 72 12.70 -5.48 7.72
N LEU A 73 12.39 -4.46 6.90
CA LEU A 73 11.18 -3.65 7.09
C LEU A 73 9.89 -4.41 6.72
N LYS A 74 9.97 -5.42 5.85
CA LYS A 74 8.82 -6.27 5.49
C LYS A 74 8.52 -7.27 6.59
N GLU A 75 9.55 -7.87 7.17
CA GLU A 75 9.45 -8.81 8.30
C GLU A 75 8.77 -8.18 9.53
N LYS A 76 9.12 -6.93 9.87
CA LYS A 76 8.49 -6.18 10.97
C LYS A 76 7.00 -5.84 10.76
N ARG A 77 6.48 -5.95 9.54
CA ARG A 77 5.05 -5.71 9.21
C ARG A 77 4.23 -6.99 9.14
N THR A 78 4.87 -8.15 9.08
CA THR A 78 4.24 -9.48 9.02
C THR A 78 4.04 -10.13 10.38
N THR A 79 4.38 -9.44 11.48
CA THR A 79 3.90 -9.82 12.81
C THR A 79 2.40 -9.52 12.87
N GLY A 80 1.60 -10.36 12.20
CA GLY A 80 0.16 -10.33 12.32
C GLY A 80 -0.20 -10.62 13.77
N ASN A 81 -1.10 -9.83 14.35
CA ASN A 81 -1.72 -10.19 15.61
C ASN A 81 -2.59 -11.43 15.34
N THR A 82 -2.08 -12.61 15.70
CA THR A 82 -2.90 -13.83 15.72
C THR A 82 -3.92 -13.64 16.83
N LEU A 83 -5.17 -13.39 16.43
CA LEU A 83 -6.28 -13.29 17.38
C LEU A 83 -6.48 -14.67 18.04
N THR A 84 -6.27 -14.71 19.33
CA THR A 84 -6.61 -15.88 20.15
C THR A 84 -8.05 -15.72 20.64
N PRO A 85 -8.80 -16.82 20.85
CA PRO A 85 -10.18 -16.73 21.36
C PRO A 85 -10.29 -16.12 22.78
N GLU A 86 -9.17 -15.80 23.42
CA GLU A 86 -9.10 -15.11 24.72
C GLU A 86 -9.03 -13.58 24.58
N ASP A 87 -8.80 -13.05 23.36
CA ASP A 87 -8.76 -11.62 23.07
C ASP A 87 -10.17 -11.02 23.20
N THR A 88 -10.48 -10.54 24.40
CA THR A 88 -11.84 -10.24 24.88
C THR A 88 -12.46 -8.98 24.25
N ARG A 89 -11.68 -8.14 23.54
CA ARG A 89 -12.18 -6.87 23.00
C ARG A 89 -11.57 -6.56 21.64
N VAL A 90 -12.31 -6.86 20.58
CA VAL A 90 -11.99 -6.47 19.21
C VAL A 90 -12.95 -5.35 18.79
N THR A 91 -12.42 -4.26 18.24
CA THR A 91 -13.20 -3.23 17.56
C THR A 91 -13.14 -3.46 16.06
N THR A 92 -14.29 -3.45 15.41
CA THR A 92 -14.39 -3.57 13.96
C THR A 92 -14.33 -2.19 13.31
N SER A 93 -13.80 -2.11 12.09
CA SER A 93 -13.85 -0.87 11.31
C SER A 93 -15.30 -0.54 10.94
N CYS A 94 -15.74 0.70 11.14
CA CYS A 94 -17.06 1.18 10.77
C CYS A 94 -16.99 2.15 9.57
N VAL A 95 -18.12 2.34 8.89
CA VAL A 95 -18.26 3.40 7.88
C VAL A 95 -18.27 4.74 8.62
N LEU A 96 -17.44 5.68 8.18
CA LEU A 96 -17.34 7.01 8.78
C LEU A 96 -18.54 7.86 8.36
N ASP A 97 -19.29 8.37 9.34
CA ASP A 97 -20.34 9.36 9.09
C ASP A 97 -19.77 10.76 8.83
N ASN A 98 -18.60 11.07 9.40
CA ASN A 98 -17.93 12.37 9.26
C ASN A 98 -16.39 12.22 9.34
N LYS A 99 -15.66 13.17 8.74
CA LYS A 99 -14.18 13.24 8.74
C LYS A 99 -13.56 13.21 10.15
N PHE A 100 -14.31 13.62 11.17
CA PHE A 100 -13.85 13.67 12.56
C PHE A 100 -14.33 12.48 13.40
N SER A 101 -15.13 11.57 12.85
CA SER A 101 -15.55 10.36 13.55
C SER A 101 -14.42 9.32 13.59
N SER A 102 -14.37 8.51 14.64
CA SER A 102 -13.46 7.36 14.72
C SER A 102 -13.84 6.33 13.65
N CYS A 103 -12.86 5.71 13.00
CA CYS A 103 -13.09 4.62 12.05
C CYS A 103 -13.36 3.27 12.71
N TYR A 104 -13.47 3.23 14.03
CA TYR A 104 -13.76 2.04 14.82
C TYR A 104 -15.11 2.16 15.51
N ASP A 105 -15.84 1.05 15.57
CA ASP A 105 -17.08 0.96 16.34
C ASP A 105 -16.79 1.25 17.83
N PRO A 106 -17.51 2.21 18.47
CA PRO A 106 -17.32 2.52 19.89
C PRO A 106 -17.69 1.36 20.83
N HIS A 107 -18.45 0.36 20.36
CA HIS A 107 -18.83 -0.79 21.16
C HIS A 107 -17.92 -1.99 20.89
N PRO A 108 -17.10 -2.42 21.86
CA PRO A 108 -16.18 -3.53 21.68
C PRO A 108 -16.93 -4.86 21.68
N TYR A 109 -16.38 -5.81 20.95
CA TYR A 109 -16.98 -7.12 20.80
C TYR A 109 -16.06 -8.27 21.23
N ILE A 110 -16.65 -9.43 21.52
CA ILE A 110 -15.94 -10.67 21.91
C ILE A 110 -15.83 -11.58 20.69
N ALA A 111 -14.61 -12.00 20.34
CA ALA A 111 -14.37 -12.95 19.25
C ALA A 111 -14.66 -14.39 19.72
N LEU A 112 -15.64 -15.05 19.10
CA LEU A 112 -16.08 -16.38 19.53
C LEU A 112 -15.36 -17.54 18.82
N ARG A 113 -15.04 -17.42 17.52
CA ARG A 113 -14.42 -18.49 16.73
C ARG A 113 -13.79 -17.95 15.44
N SER A 114 -12.62 -18.47 15.06
CA SER A 114 -12.05 -18.29 13.72
C SER A 114 -12.44 -19.47 12.81
N GLN A 115 -12.84 -19.17 11.57
CA GLN A 115 -12.97 -20.17 10.50
C GLN A 115 -11.92 -19.88 9.42
N HIS A 116 -11.38 -20.93 8.80
CA HIS A 116 -10.29 -20.90 7.79
C HIS A 116 -10.87 -21.23 6.39
N PRO A 117 -10.17 -21.01 5.26
CA PRO A 117 -9.71 -19.75 4.66
C PRO A 117 -10.26 -19.52 3.23
N GLU A 118 -11.31 -20.23 2.78
CA GLU A 118 -11.77 -20.13 1.37
C GLU A 118 -12.93 -19.14 1.16
N THR A 119 -13.49 -18.61 2.24
CA THR A 119 -14.52 -17.57 2.21
C THR A 119 -14.25 -16.65 3.38
N GLU A 120 -14.20 -15.35 3.10
CA GLU A 120 -14.26 -14.21 4.03
C GLU A 120 -14.23 -14.54 5.53
N TYR A 121 -13.23 -14.01 6.24
CA TYR A 121 -13.21 -14.00 7.70
C TYR A 121 -14.48 -13.36 8.26
N GLN A 122 -15.52 -14.18 8.48
CA GLN A 122 -16.70 -13.78 9.23
C GLN A 122 -16.44 -14.13 10.69
N PHE A 123 -16.10 -13.11 11.47
CA PHE A 123 -16.19 -13.21 12.91
C PHE A 123 -17.67 -13.17 13.27
N VAL A 124 -18.16 -14.16 14.03
CA VAL A 124 -19.46 -14.03 14.69
C VAL A 124 -19.21 -13.17 15.92
N VAL A 125 -19.68 -11.94 15.82
CA VAL A 125 -19.38 -10.89 16.76
C VAL A 125 -20.66 -10.55 17.54
N THR A 126 -20.69 -10.85 18.85
CA THR A 126 -21.85 -10.51 19.70
C THR A 126 -21.56 -9.25 20.50
N GLN A 127 -22.44 -8.26 20.40
CA GLN A 127 -22.40 -7.04 21.21
C GLN A 127 -22.47 -7.38 22.69
N VAL A 128 -21.54 -6.86 23.49
CA VAL A 128 -21.65 -6.93 24.95
C VAL A 128 -22.77 -5.98 25.36
N SER A 129 -23.98 -6.51 25.48
CA SER A 129 -25.11 -5.75 26.02
C SER A 129 -24.79 -5.39 27.48
N SER A 130 -24.35 -4.14 27.68
CA SER A 130 -24.31 -3.53 29.00
C SER A 130 -25.75 -3.38 29.46
N LYS A 131 -26.27 -4.41 30.13
CA LYS A 131 -27.54 -4.33 30.86
C LYS A 131 -27.30 -3.31 31.97
N MET A 132 -27.63 -2.05 31.70
CA MET A 132 -27.68 -1.01 32.71
C MET A 132 -28.65 -1.48 33.80
N ARG A 133 -28.09 -1.93 34.93
CA ARG A 133 -28.83 -2.10 36.17
C ARG A 133 -29.14 -0.67 36.65
N ALA A 134 -30.34 -0.19 36.35
CA ALA A 134 -30.86 1.04 36.93
C ALA A 134 -31.03 0.84 38.45
N PRO A 135 -30.51 1.73 39.31
CA PRO A 135 -31.02 1.86 40.66
C PRO A 135 -32.17 2.89 40.69
N PHE A 136 -33.39 2.39 40.85
CA PHE A 136 -34.55 3.09 41.42
C PHE A 136 -35.20 2.04 42.33
N LYS A 137 -35.41 2.21 43.64
CA LYS A 137 -35.53 3.38 44.53
C LYS A 137 -34.63 3.22 45.75
#